data_AF-A0A1G5CGQ3-F1
#
_entry.id   AF-A0A1G5CGQ3-F1
#
_cell.length_a   1.000
_cell.length_b   1.000
_cell.length_c   1.000
_cell.angle_alpha   90.00
_cell.angle_beta   90.00
_cell.angle_gamma   90.00
#
_symmetry.space_group_name_H-M   'P 1'
#
loop_
_entity.id
_entity.type
_entity.pdbx_description
1 polymer ?
#
loop_
_entity_poly.entity_id
_entity_poly.type
_entity_poly.pdbx_seq_one_letter_code
_entity_poly.pdbx_strand_id
1 'polypeptide(L)'
;METTENTATAINPGTPATFTAADALAAFGPEFLDAGFCQDWVLRRLHPAGVFCPGCGAAIEGDNRLQRFWNGLRLTCPACGKFFTALTGTFLARSQQSFTELVLLAFLLEAGFSNTETARLVRNHPNTVRMWRLKFETLKEVESLIHAH
;
A
#
# COMPACT_ATOMS: atom_id res chain seq x y z
N MET A 1 43.70 4.74 11.19
CA MET A 1 42.84 5.76 10.57
C MET A 1 41.58 5.02 10.16
N GLU A 2 40.67 4.82 11.12
CA GLU A 2 39.42 4.09 10.92
C GLU A 2 38.46 5.03 10.18
N THR A 3 38.09 4.67 8.95
CA THR A 3 36.97 5.28 8.25
C THR A 3 35.70 4.59 8.72
N THR A 4 35.02 5.19 9.69
CA THR A 4 33.62 4.90 9.98
C THR A 4 32.78 5.39 8.81
N GLU A 5 32.44 4.46 7.90
CA GLU A 5 31.39 4.66 6.92
C GLU A 5 30.05 4.74 7.66
N ASN A 6 29.57 5.97 7.87
CA ASN A 6 28.19 6.23 8.25
C ASN A 6 27.29 5.84 7.06
N THR A 7 26.74 4.63 7.10
CA THR A 7 25.65 4.22 6.21
C THR A 7 24.36 4.90 6.68
N ALA A 8 24.18 6.16 6.30
CA ALA A 8 22.85 6.73 6.19
C ALA A 8 22.11 5.87 5.16
N THR A 9 21.14 5.08 5.60
CA THR A 9 20.25 4.29 4.74
C THR A 9 19.52 5.26 3.82
N ALA A 10 20.07 5.51 2.64
CA ALA A 10 19.37 6.21 1.58
C ALA A 10 18.12 5.39 1.29
N ILE A 11 16.95 5.90 1.67
CA ILE A 11 15.66 5.30 1.37
C ILE A 11 15.62 5.15 -0.15
N ASN A 12 15.70 3.91 -0.64
CA ASN A 12 15.64 3.66 -2.07
C ASN A 12 14.27 4.19 -2.55
N PRO A 13 14.21 5.13 -3.51
CA PRO A 13 12.96 5.76 -3.92
C PRO A 13 11.93 4.74 -4.46
N GLY A 14 12.37 3.52 -4.80
CA GLY A 14 11.49 2.42 -5.18
C GLY A 14 10.96 1.53 -4.06
N THR A 15 11.23 1.84 -2.79
CA THR A 15 10.55 1.15 -1.67
C THR A 15 9.14 1.70 -1.54
N PRO A 16 8.09 0.87 -1.69
CA PRO A 16 6.73 1.35 -1.52
C PRO A 16 6.47 1.75 -0.07
N ALA A 17 5.72 2.84 0.11
CA ALA A 17 5.24 3.26 1.42
C ALA A 17 4.06 2.39 1.90
N THR A 18 3.61 2.66 3.12
CA THR A 18 2.50 1.96 3.79
C THR A 18 1.37 2.93 4.09
N PHE A 19 0.21 2.40 4.47
CA PHE A 19 -0.86 3.18 5.08
C PHE A 19 -1.53 2.35 6.19
N THR A 20 -2.12 3.03 7.15
CA THR A 20 -2.80 2.44 8.31
C THR A 20 -4.32 2.49 8.17
N ALA A 21 -5.02 1.82 9.09
CA ALA A 21 -6.48 1.92 9.17
C ALA A 21 -6.94 3.34 9.56
N ALA A 22 -6.14 4.07 10.36
CA ALA A 22 -6.37 5.47 10.68
C ALA A 22 -6.35 6.38 9.45
N ASP A 23 -5.43 6.15 8.51
CA ASP A 23 -5.38 6.91 7.25
C ASP A 23 -6.66 6.73 6.43
N ALA A 24 -7.17 5.49 6.37
CA ALA A 24 -8.39 5.17 5.67
C ALA A 24 -9.60 5.85 6.32
N LEU A 25 -9.70 5.82 7.66
CA LEU A 25 -10.77 6.50 8.39
C LEU A 25 -10.74 8.01 8.20
N ALA A 26 -9.55 8.63 8.30
CA ALA A 26 -9.38 10.07 8.17
C ALA A 26 -9.74 10.58 6.76
N ALA A 27 -9.52 9.76 5.73
CA ALA A 27 -9.85 10.11 4.35
C ALA A 27 -11.28 9.75 3.95
N PHE A 28 -11.98 8.88 4.70
CA PHE A 28 -13.20 8.24 4.22
C PHE A 28 -14.32 9.26 3.91
N GLY A 29 -14.92 9.14 2.72
CA GLY A 29 -15.96 10.03 2.20
C GLY A 29 -16.76 9.38 1.05
N PRO A 30 -17.79 10.07 0.51
CA PRO A 30 -18.67 9.54 -0.53
C PRO A 30 -17.95 9.05 -1.79
N GLU A 31 -16.80 9.64 -2.12
CA GLU A 31 -15.94 9.26 -3.24
C GLU A 31 -15.41 7.83 -3.15
N PHE A 32 -15.33 7.23 -1.96
CA PHE A 32 -14.93 5.82 -1.78
C PHE A 32 -16.01 4.81 -2.21
N LEU A 33 -17.18 5.29 -2.65
CA LEU A 33 -18.14 4.46 -3.37
C LEU A 33 -17.71 4.19 -4.82
N ASP A 34 -16.75 4.96 -5.35
CA ASP A 34 -16.13 4.71 -6.64
C ASP A 34 -14.90 3.79 -6.50
N ALA A 35 -14.88 2.69 -7.27
CA ALA A 35 -13.80 1.72 -7.22
C ALA A 35 -12.49 2.27 -7.80
N GLY A 36 -12.56 3.17 -8.79
CA GLY A 36 -11.40 3.83 -9.37
C GLY A 36 -10.73 4.77 -8.38
N PHE A 37 -11.53 5.51 -7.61
CA PHE A 37 -11.05 6.36 -6.52
C PHE A 37 -10.37 5.56 -5.42
N CYS A 38 -10.98 4.45 -4.98
CA CYS A 38 -10.34 3.55 -4.01
C CYS A 38 -8.96 3.08 -4.49
N GLN A 39 -8.86 2.70 -5.77
CA GLN A 39 -7.60 2.28 -6.38
C GLN A 39 -6.57 3.41 -6.41
N ASP A 40 -6.92 4.58 -6.95
CA ASP A 40 -5.99 5.72 -7.03
C ASP A 40 -5.51 6.14 -5.63
N TRP A 41 -6.43 6.23 -4.67
CA TRP A 41 -6.12 6.58 -3.28
C TRP A 41 -5.12 5.61 -2.64
N VAL A 42 -5.34 4.30 -2.80
CA VAL A 42 -4.44 3.27 -2.27
C VAL A 42 -3.08 3.34 -2.97
N LEU A 43 -3.08 3.36 -4.31
CA LEU A 43 -1.82 3.30 -5.06
C LEU A 43 -0.95 4.53 -4.83
N ARG A 44 -1.53 5.73 -4.74
CA ARG A 44 -0.76 6.96 -4.46
C ARG A 44 -0.12 6.95 -3.08
N ARG A 45 -0.75 6.32 -2.09
CA ARG A 45 -0.16 6.10 -0.76
C ARG A 45 0.98 5.09 -0.77
N LEU A 46 0.89 4.06 -1.61
CA LEU A 46 1.99 3.10 -1.77
C LEU A 46 3.18 3.70 -2.54
N HIS A 47 2.93 4.65 -3.44
CA HIS A 47 3.95 5.21 -4.34
C HIS A 47 3.98 6.75 -4.30
N PRO A 48 4.24 7.37 -3.13
CA PRO A 48 4.17 8.82 -2.98
C PRO A 48 5.27 9.56 -3.77
N ALA A 49 6.42 8.92 -3.97
CA ALA A 49 7.54 9.47 -4.75
C ALA A 49 7.36 9.27 -6.27
N GLY A 50 6.29 8.58 -6.71
CA GLY A 50 6.09 8.17 -8.09
C GLY A 50 6.45 6.70 -8.34
N VAL A 51 6.54 6.32 -9.61
CA VAL A 51 6.65 4.92 -10.03
C VAL A 51 8.10 4.54 -10.26
N PHE A 52 8.59 3.59 -9.47
CA PHE A 52 9.96 3.08 -9.58
C PHE A 52 9.97 1.55 -9.69
N CYS A 53 11.02 1.01 -10.31
CA CYS A 53 11.20 -0.42 -10.39
C CYS A 53 11.61 -1.00 -9.03
N PRO A 54 10.88 -1.99 -8.48
CA PRO A 54 11.23 -2.67 -7.21
C PRO A 54 12.40 -3.66 -7.37
N GLY A 55 13.15 -3.61 -8.48
CA GLY A 55 14.32 -4.44 -8.73
C GLY A 55 15.60 -3.64 -8.74
N CYS A 56 15.64 -2.58 -9.56
CA CYS A 56 16.81 -1.74 -9.74
C CYS A 56 16.63 -0.28 -9.29
N GLY A 57 15.45 0.11 -8.81
CA GLY A 57 15.17 1.49 -8.38
C GLY A 57 15.01 2.51 -9.50
N ALA A 58 15.11 2.11 -10.78
CA ALA A 58 14.95 3.03 -11.91
C ALA A 58 13.53 3.62 -11.96
N ALA A 59 13.42 4.92 -12.21
CA ALA A 59 12.15 5.59 -12.46
C ALA A 59 11.46 5.04 -13.71
N ILE A 60 10.14 4.93 -13.66
CA ILE A 60 9.33 4.54 -14.81
C ILE A 60 8.74 5.79 -15.43
N GLU A 61 9.12 6.03 -16.68
CA GLU A 61 8.67 7.19 -17.45
C GLU A 61 7.78 6.79 -18.62
N GLY A 62 7.02 7.77 -19.12
CA GLY A 62 6.14 7.66 -20.29
C GLY A 62 4.68 7.41 -19.91
N ASP A 63 3.80 8.24 -20.47
CA ASP A 63 2.37 8.29 -20.12
C ASP A 63 1.68 6.93 -20.21
N ASN A 64 1.92 6.17 -21.29
CA ASN A 64 1.33 4.85 -21.47
C ASN A 64 1.76 3.84 -20.39
N ARG A 65 3.01 3.90 -19.91
CA ARG A 65 3.49 2.99 -18.85
C ARG A 65 2.94 3.41 -17.50
N LEU A 66 2.93 4.70 -17.22
CA LEU A 66 2.36 5.27 -16.00
C LEU A 66 0.86 4.96 -15.91
N GLN A 67 0.10 5.18 -16.97
CA GLN A 67 -1.33 4.86 -17.02
C GLN A 67 -1.59 3.38 -16.75
N ARG A 68 -0.80 2.48 -17.36
CA ARG A 68 -0.90 1.04 -17.10
C ARG A 68 -0.57 0.70 -15.64
N PHE A 69 0.45 1.32 -15.04
CA PHE A 69 0.81 1.11 -13.64
C PHE A 69 -0.32 1.50 -12.70
N TRP A 70 -0.86 2.72 -12.86
CA TRP A 70 -1.95 3.24 -12.04
C TRP A 70 -3.26 2.50 -12.26
N ASN A 71 -3.42 1.83 -13.40
CA ASN A 71 -4.52 0.88 -13.67
C ASN A 71 -4.28 -0.53 -13.09
N GLY A 72 -3.22 -0.72 -12.30
CA GLY A 72 -2.89 -2.01 -11.67
C GLY A 72 -2.32 -3.07 -12.62
N LEU A 73 -2.00 -2.70 -13.86
CA LEU A 73 -1.50 -3.64 -14.86
C LEU A 73 -0.03 -3.95 -14.65
N ARG A 74 0.38 -5.14 -15.10
CA ARG A 74 1.76 -5.58 -15.10
C ARG A 74 2.60 -4.76 -16.09
N LEU A 75 3.76 -4.34 -15.61
CA LEU A 75 4.82 -3.68 -16.37
C LEU A 75 6.08 -4.53 -16.46
N THR A 76 6.95 -4.15 -17.40
CA THR A 76 8.33 -4.63 -17.52
C THR A 76 9.25 -3.43 -17.38
N CYS A 77 10.24 -3.50 -16.49
CA CYS A 77 11.23 -2.43 -16.33
C CYS A 77 12.13 -2.34 -17.56
N PRO A 78 12.29 -1.16 -18.18
CA PRO A 78 13.17 -0.98 -19.33
C PRO A 78 14.66 -1.09 -18.97
N ALA A 79 15.03 -0.82 -17.71
CA ALA A 79 16.43 -0.85 -17.26
C ALA A 79 16.94 -2.25 -16.91
N CYS A 80 16.12 -3.08 -16.24
CA CYS A 80 16.54 -4.40 -15.75
C CYS A 80 15.67 -5.58 -16.22
N GLY A 81 14.62 -5.34 -17.02
CA GLY A 81 13.73 -6.37 -17.53
C GLY A 81 12.78 -7.00 -16.49
N LYS A 82 12.86 -6.61 -15.21
CA LYS A 82 11.99 -7.15 -14.15
C LYS A 82 10.53 -6.85 -14.43
N PHE A 83 9.68 -7.85 -14.25
CA PHE A 83 8.24 -7.68 -14.26
C PHE A 83 7.68 -7.32 -12.89
N PHE A 84 6.73 -6.40 -12.82
CA PHE A 84 6.09 -5.99 -11.58
C PHE A 84 4.73 -5.31 -11.81
N THR A 85 3.97 -5.14 -10.73
CA THR A 85 2.72 -4.38 -10.65
C THR A 85 2.86 -3.32 -9.56
N ALA A 86 1.87 -2.44 -9.43
CA ALA A 86 1.83 -1.47 -8.33
C ALA A 86 1.78 -2.09 -6.93
N LEU A 87 1.44 -3.38 -6.79
CA LEU A 87 1.45 -4.08 -5.50
C LEU A 87 2.75 -4.83 -5.21
N THR A 88 3.68 -4.89 -6.17
CA THR A 88 4.92 -5.65 -6.00
C THR A 88 5.80 -5.00 -4.93
N GLY A 89 6.22 -5.78 -3.93
CA GLY A 89 7.03 -5.28 -2.82
C GLY A 89 6.25 -4.50 -1.76
N THR A 90 4.94 -4.35 -1.91
CA THR A 90 4.07 -3.68 -0.92
C THR A 90 3.58 -4.68 0.12
N PHE A 91 3.09 -4.18 1.27
CA PHE A 91 2.39 -5.04 2.21
C PHE A 91 1.11 -5.65 1.61
N LEU A 92 0.52 -5.04 0.57
CA LEU A 92 -0.64 -5.56 -0.16
C LEU A 92 -0.29 -6.64 -1.18
N ALA A 93 0.98 -6.97 -1.38
CA ALA A 93 1.40 -8.03 -2.29
C ALA A 93 0.68 -9.36 -1.97
N ARG A 94 0.14 -10.02 -3.01
CA ARG A 94 -0.62 -11.29 -2.90
C ARG A 94 -1.95 -11.17 -2.14
N SER A 95 -2.41 -9.96 -1.83
CA SER A 95 -3.78 -9.75 -1.37
C SER A 95 -4.77 -10.17 -2.45
N GLN A 96 -5.84 -10.86 -2.04
CA GLN A 96 -7.00 -11.15 -2.88
C GLN A 96 -8.11 -10.10 -2.74
N GLN A 97 -7.92 -9.14 -1.84
CA GLN A 97 -8.88 -8.06 -1.62
C GLN A 97 -8.77 -7.01 -2.72
N SER A 98 -9.91 -6.59 -3.25
CA SER A 98 -10.02 -5.40 -4.07
C SER A 98 -9.68 -4.14 -3.27
N PHE A 99 -9.37 -3.05 -3.97
CA PHE A 99 -9.07 -1.77 -3.31
C PHE A 99 -10.25 -1.24 -2.49
N THR A 100 -11.49 -1.41 -2.99
CA THR A 100 -12.71 -1.04 -2.27
C THR A 100 -12.85 -1.85 -0.97
N GLU A 101 -12.66 -3.18 -1.03
CA GLU A 101 -12.71 -4.02 0.16
C GLU A 101 -11.62 -3.65 1.16
N LEU A 102 -10.41 -3.35 0.70
CA LEU A 102 -9.30 -2.92 1.56
C LEU A 102 -9.63 -1.64 2.32
N VAL A 103 -10.12 -0.62 1.63
CA VAL A 103 -10.46 0.65 2.28
C VAL A 103 -11.63 0.48 3.22
N LEU A 104 -12.70 -0.21 2.81
CA LEU A 104 -13.86 -0.42 3.66
C LEU A 104 -13.50 -1.24 4.91
N LEU A 105 -12.67 -2.27 4.75
CA LEU A 105 -12.17 -3.07 5.86
C LEU A 105 -11.33 -2.19 6.81
N ALA A 106 -10.40 -1.39 6.30
CA ALA A 106 -9.59 -0.48 7.09
C ALA A 106 -10.46 0.53 7.87
N PHE A 107 -11.41 1.17 7.19
CA PHE A 107 -12.38 2.10 7.78
C PHE A 107 -13.17 1.45 8.92
N LEU A 108 -13.80 0.29 8.70
CA LEU A 108 -14.64 -0.38 9.70
C LEU A 108 -13.81 -0.81 10.92
N LEU A 109 -12.59 -1.30 10.71
CA LEU A 109 -11.72 -1.71 11.80
C LEU A 109 -11.31 -0.53 12.68
N GLU A 110 -10.93 0.61 12.09
CA GLU A 110 -10.56 1.80 12.85
C GLU A 110 -11.78 2.46 13.51
N ALA A 111 -12.95 2.40 12.87
CA ALA A 111 -14.22 2.87 13.42
C ALA A 111 -14.73 2.01 14.61
N GLY A 112 -14.00 0.95 14.99
CA GLY A 112 -14.29 0.15 16.18
C GLY A 112 -15.24 -1.02 15.97
N PHE A 113 -15.60 -1.35 14.73
CA PHE A 113 -16.44 -2.52 14.46
C PHE A 113 -15.71 -3.81 14.82
N SER A 114 -16.44 -4.80 15.32
CA SER A 114 -15.89 -6.13 15.61
C SER A 114 -15.49 -6.85 14.33
N ASN A 115 -14.66 -7.90 14.45
CA ASN A 115 -14.28 -8.73 13.32
C ASN A 115 -15.49 -9.38 12.65
N THR A 116 -16.50 -9.78 13.43
CA THR A 116 -17.71 -10.43 12.94
C THR A 116 -18.60 -9.46 12.16
N GLU A 117 -18.80 -8.24 12.68
CA GLU A 117 -19.58 -7.20 11.99
C GLU A 117 -18.89 -6.77 10.71
N THR A 118 -17.58 -6.51 10.78
CA THR A 118 -16.77 -6.14 9.62
C THR A 118 -16.84 -7.23 8.55
N ALA A 119 -16.64 -8.50 8.93
CA ALA A 119 -16.72 -9.64 8.01
C ALA A 119 -18.07 -9.72 7.29
N ARG A 120 -19.16 -9.49 8.02
CA ARG A 120 -20.52 -9.44 7.44
C ARG A 120 -20.68 -8.29 6.46
N LEU A 121 -20.21 -7.08 6.81
CA LEU A 121 -20.35 -5.87 5.98
C LEU A 121 -19.54 -5.95 4.68
N VAL A 122 -18.28 -6.40 4.77
CA VAL A 122 -17.39 -6.54 3.60
C VAL A 122 -17.53 -7.89 2.88
N ARG A 123 -18.43 -8.77 3.36
CA ARG A 123 -18.68 -10.12 2.83
C ARG A 123 -17.43 -11.01 2.77
N ASN A 124 -16.54 -10.88 3.76
CA ASN A 124 -15.35 -11.72 3.91
C ASN A 124 -15.52 -12.76 5.01
N HIS A 125 -14.61 -13.75 5.01
CA HIS A 125 -14.49 -14.67 6.13
C HIS A 125 -13.91 -13.93 7.37
N PRO A 126 -14.41 -14.20 8.61
CA PRO A 126 -13.92 -13.54 9.83
C PRO A 126 -12.41 -13.67 10.05
N ASN A 127 -11.82 -14.80 9.63
CA ASN A 127 -10.36 -14.99 9.71
C ASN A 127 -9.60 -14.02 8.79
N THR A 128 -10.12 -13.70 7.60
CA THR A 128 -9.53 -12.70 6.71
C THR A 128 -9.50 -11.34 7.39
N VAL A 129 -10.61 -10.94 8.02
CA VAL A 129 -10.71 -9.68 8.76
C VAL A 129 -9.73 -9.65 9.94
N ARG A 130 -9.64 -10.74 10.72
CA ARG A 130 -8.67 -10.86 11.81
C ARG A 130 -7.22 -10.67 11.31
N MET A 131 -6.86 -11.31 10.20
CA MET A 131 -5.52 -11.18 9.62
C MET A 131 -5.21 -9.74 9.19
N TRP A 132 -6.20 -9.03 8.64
CA TRP A 132 -6.02 -7.62 8.30
C TRP A 132 -5.94 -6.70 9.51
N ARG A 133 -6.71 -6.95 10.56
CA ARG A 133 -6.59 -6.20 11.81
C ARG A 133 -5.18 -6.27 12.36
N LEU A 134 -4.64 -7.48 12.52
CA LEU A 134 -3.28 -7.69 12.99
C LEU A 134 -2.27 -6.96 12.09
N LYS A 135 -2.47 -7.02 10.78
CA LYS A 135 -1.59 -6.35 9.82
C LYS A 135 -1.60 -4.83 9.98
N PHE A 136 -2.77 -4.22 10.13
CA PHE A 136 -2.87 -2.76 10.35
C PHE A 136 -2.33 -2.34 11.72
N GLU A 137 -2.51 -3.15 12.76
CA GLU A 137 -1.90 -2.94 14.07
C GLU A 137 -0.38 -2.95 13.97
N THR A 138 0.21 -3.95 13.33
CA THR A 138 1.67 -4.01 13.10
C THR A 138 2.18 -2.81 12.29
N LEU A 139 1.44 -2.36 11.26
CA LEU A 139 1.84 -1.20 10.47
C LEU A 139 1.83 0.09 11.32
N LYS A 140 0.82 0.26 12.18
CA LYS A 140 0.71 1.40 13.10
C LYS A 140 1.87 1.42 14.11
N GLU A 141 2.27 0.25 14.61
CA GLU A 141 3.44 0.11 15.49
C GLU A 141 4.74 0.52 14.77
N VAL A 142 4.95 0.02 13.55
CA VAL A 142 6.14 0.35 12.74
C VAL A 142 6.19 1.85 12.43
N GLU A 143 5.07 2.45 12.05
CA GLU A 143 5.00 3.89 11.77
C GLU A 143 5.29 4.73 13.02
N SER A 144 4.79 4.30 14.18
CA SER A 144 5.07 4.97 15.47
C SER A 144 6.55 4.91 15.84
N LEU A 145 7.25 3.80 15.52
CA LEU A 145 8.69 3.67 15.76
C LEU A 145 9.53 4.56 14.84
N ILE A 146 9.09 4.74 13.58
CA ILE A 146 9.79 5.60 12.61
C ILE A 146 9.68 7.09 13.01
N HIS A 147 8.53 7.52 13.52
CA HIS A 147 8.28 8.93 13.88
C HIS A 147 8.69 9.31 15.31
N ALA A 148 9.14 8.35 16.13
CA ALA A 148 9.65 8.59 17.48
C ALA A 148 11.13 9.04 17.52
N HIS A 149 11.78 9.17 16.36
CA HIS A 149 13.17 9.56 16.16
C HIS A 149 13.29 10.73 15.19
#